data_AF-A0A838B451-F1
#
_entry.id   AF-A0A838B451-F1
#
_cell.length_a   1.000
_cell.length_b   1.000
_cell.length_c   1.000
_cell.angle_alpha   90.00
_cell.angle_beta   90.00
_cell.angle_gamma   90.00
#
_symmetry.space_group_name_H-M   'P 1'
#
loop_
_entity.id
_entity.type
_entity.pdbx_description
1 polymer ?
#
loop_
_entity_poly.entity_id
_entity_poly.type
_entity_poly.pdbx_seq_one_letter_code
_entity_poly.pdbx_strand_id
1 'polypeptide(L)'
;MPTHITVNGLGLTHKSSTGFSKATIPDVCKTPSPGGPVPLPYPNFAMSSTLQNGTTTVFAKGGAMIANKGSQYGMSTGDEPGTVGGVKSNTFKQATDWILYSFNVKMDGKNACRHTDKKYHNNKNTVDLQGNANPAPLPTVVFDSATFPNKVANMKKRMGPGKKKLTRQTSRSAIRKNRRAALKGEKKGKKKTSLDEFPFASSTQGGKPPGKPKAAVAAIPVSEQNAQGGKLSSFYQANGIGDGDSYWVEIT
;
A
#
# COMPACT_ATOMS: atom_id res chain seq x y z
N MET A 1 7.30 4.49 1.26
CA MET A 1 7.06 5.64 2.16
C MET A 1 7.10 6.90 1.31
N PRO A 2 6.50 8.03 1.74
CA PRO A 2 6.81 9.32 1.14
C PRO A 2 8.33 9.51 1.12
N THR A 3 8.85 10.05 0.02
CA THR A 3 10.29 10.34 -0.07
C THR A 3 10.61 11.52 0.85
N HIS A 4 11.72 11.44 1.59
CA HIS A 4 12.25 12.55 2.38
C HIS A 4 13.39 13.27 1.66
N ILE A 5 13.76 12.81 0.46
CA ILE A 5 14.81 13.41 -0.36
C ILE A 5 14.12 14.34 -1.36
N THR A 6 14.55 15.59 -1.41
CA THR A 6 14.03 16.59 -2.35
C THR A 6 15.09 16.98 -3.38
N VAL A 7 14.67 17.13 -4.63
CA VAL A 7 15.46 17.64 -5.75
C VAL A 7 14.70 18.80 -6.37
N ASN A 8 15.31 19.99 -6.38
CA ASN A 8 14.66 21.24 -6.82
C ASN A 8 13.30 21.49 -6.12
N GLY A 9 13.21 21.24 -4.81
CA GLY A 9 11.96 21.41 -4.05
C GLY A 9 10.88 20.34 -4.30
N LEU A 10 11.15 19.35 -5.15
CA LEU A 10 10.22 18.26 -5.45
C LEU A 10 10.75 16.94 -4.90
N GLY A 11 9.88 16.05 -4.45
CA GLY A 11 10.30 14.74 -3.92
C GLY A 11 11.03 13.90 -4.98
N LEU A 12 12.18 13.32 -4.64
CA LEU A 12 12.91 12.41 -5.51
C LEU A 12 12.16 11.09 -5.66
N THR A 13 11.99 10.62 -6.90
CA THR A 13 11.39 9.31 -7.16
C THR A 13 12.43 8.19 -7.04
N HIS A 14 12.12 7.16 -6.27
CA HIS A 14 12.95 5.95 -6.13
C HIS A 14 12.04 4.72 -5.96
N LYS A 15 12.58 3.51 -6.17
CA LYS A 15 11.82 2.25 -6.24
C LYS A 15 11.00 1.93 -4.98
N SER A 16 11.43 2.44 -3.82
CA SER A 16 10.73 2.26 -2.53
C SER A 16 9.83 3.43 -2.13
N SER A 17 9.71 4.47 -2.97
CA SER A 17 8.78 5.58 -2.74
C SER A 17 7.35 5.08 -2.93
N THR A 18 6.36 5.68 -2.25
CA THR A 18 4.94 5.28 -2.39
C THR A 18 4.24 5.88 -3.61
N GLY A 19 4.93 6.67 -4.44
CA GLY A 19 4.29 7.34 -5.57
C GLY A 19 3.86 6.38 -6.67
N PHE A 20 2.66 6.59 -7.23
CA PHE A 20 2.19 5.92 -8.43
C PHE A 20 1.78 6.94 -9.48
N SER A 21 2.01 6.63 -10.74
CA SER A 21 1.62 7.48 -11.88
C SER A 21 0.25 7.04 -12.36
N LYS A 22 -0.62 8.01 -12.67
CA LYS A 22 -1.95 7.77 -13.24
C LYS A 22 -2.07 8.59 -14.51
N ALA A 23 -2.39 7.95 -15.62
CA ALA A 23 -2.65 8.65 -16.86
C ALA A 23 -3.78 9.68 -16.66
N THR A 24 -3.50 10.93 -17.03
CA THR A 24 -4.45 12.05 -16.90
C THR A 24 -5.36 12.15 -18.12
N ILE A 25 -4.91 11.60 -19.25
CA ILE A 25 -5.71 11.39 -20.44
C ILE A 25 -6.06 9.89 -20.48
N PRO A 26 -7.31 9.50 -20.81
CA PRO A 26 -7.66 8.09 -20.93
C PRO A 26 -6.75 7.36 -21.91
N ASP A 27 -6.40 6.12 -21.57
CA ASP A 27 -5.65 5.22 -22.45
C ASP A 27 -6.61 4.60 -23.46
N VAL A 28 -6.66 5.17 -24.67
CA VAL A 28 -7.55 4.65 -25.71
C VAL A 28 -6.93 3.42 -26.33
N CYS A 29 -7.52 2.26 -26.06
CA CYS A 29 -7.05 0.95 -26.53
C CYS A 29 -8.08 0.25 -27.39
N LYS A 30 -7.60 -0.56 -28.33
CA LYS A 30 -8.42 -1.39 -29.20
C LYS A 30 -8.91 -2.61 -28.43
N THR A 31 -10.22 -2.70 -28.26
CA THR A 31 -10.90 -3.74 -27.48
C THR A 31 -11.52 -4.76 -28.41
N PRO A 32 -11.24 -6.07 -28.26
CA PRO A 32 -11.89 -7.10 -29.07
C PRO A 32 -13.42 -7.01 -28.98
N SER A 33 -14.09 -7.09 -30.13
CA SER A 33 -15.54 -7.20 -30.23
C SER A 33 -15.92 -8.09 -31.42
N PRO A 34 -17.17 -8.59 -31.51
CA PRO A 34 -17.61 -9.41 -32.64
C PRO A 34 -17.47 -8.74 -34.00
N GLY A 35 -17.57 -7.40 -34.08
CA GLY A 35 -17.41 -6.62 -35.31
C GLY A 35 -15.97 -6.19 -35.62
N GLY A 36 -14.99 -6.69 -34.86
CA GLY A 36 -13.59 -6.25 -34.91
C GLY A 36 -13.20 -5.33 -33.75
N PRO A 37 -11.93 -4.95 -33.62
CA PRO A 37 -11.46 -4.16 -32.49
C PRO A 37 -12.05 -2.74 -32.46
N VAL A 38 -12.61 -2.33 -31.32
CA VAL A 38 -13.19 -0.98 -31.12
C VAL A 38 -12.32 -0.14 -30.18
N PRO A 39 -12.00 1.11 -30.51
CA PRO A 39 -11.30 2.02 -29.59
C PRO A 39 -12.16 2.37 -28.37
N LEU A 40 -11.69 2.05 -27.16
CA LEU A 40 -12.35 2.41 -25.90
C LEU A 40 -11.37 3.08 -24.92
N PRO A 41 -11.82 4.09 -24.14
CA PRO A 41 -11.00 4.75 -23.15
C PRO A 41 -10.87 3.93 -21.86
N TYR A 42 -9.64 3.71 -21.39
CA TYR A 42 -9.34 3.03 -20.13
C TYR A 42 -8.55 3.91 -19.16
N PRO A 43 -8.64 3.65 -17.84
CA PRO A 43 -7.64 4.16 -16.92
C PRO A 43 -6.29 3.47 -17.15
N ASN A 44 -5.19 4.13 -16.83
CA ASN A 44 -3.86 3.51 -16.88
C ASN A 44 -3.01 3.97 -15.70
N PHE A 45 -2.38 3.02 -15.02
CA PHE A 45 -1.61 3.20 -13.79
C PHE A 45 -0.24 2.56 -13.91
N ALA A 46 0.77 3.13 -13.24
CA ALA A 46 2.10 2.54 -13.14
C ALA A 46 2.72 2.84 -11.77
N MET A 47 3.46 1.89 -11.21
CA MET A 47 3.92 1.94 -9.81
C MET A 47 5.43 2.15 -9.72
N SER A 48 5.89 3.03 -8.84
CA SER A 48 7.32 3.22 -8.51
C SER A 48 8.03 1.93 -8.10
N SER A 49 7.31 0.98 -7.50
CA SER A 49 7.84 -0.34 -7.11
C SER A 49 8.32 -1.17 -8.31
N THR A 50 7.83 -0.86 -9.51
CA THR A 50 8.26 -1.49 -10.76
C THR A 50 9.37 -0.72 -11.47
N LEU A 51 9.98 0.27 -10.81
CA LEU A 51 11.08 1.04 -11.38
C LEU A 51 12.22 0.12 -11.83
N GLN A 52 12.65 0.34 -13.08
CA GLN A 52 13.76 -0.33 -13.75
C GLN A 52 14.60 0.71 -14.50
N ASN A 53 15.79 0.28 -14.94
CA ASN A 53 16.72 1.11 -15.73
C ASN A 53 17.08 2.45 -15.06
N GLY A 54 17.00 2.51 -13.71
CA GLY A 54 17.40 3.66 -12.90
C GLY A 54 18.89 3.64 -12.57
N THR A 55 19.24 4.25 -11.45
CA THR A 55 20.63 4.27 -10.97
C THR A 55 21.15 2.88 -10.59
N THR A 56 22.46 2.71 -10.71
CA THR A 56 23.22 1.51 -10.33
C THR A 56 24.34 1.81 -9.33
N THR A 57 24.79 3.08 -9.20
CA THR A 57 25.87 3.44 -8.26
C THR A 57 25.41 4.30 -7.09
N VAL A 58 24.34 5.09 -7.27
CA VAL A 58 23.74 5.91 -6.19
C VAL A 58 22.37 5.37 -5.78
N PHE A 59 22.14 5.22 -4.48
CA PHE A 59 20.91 4.64 -3.94
C PHE A 59 20.26 5.53 -2.89
N ALA A 60 18.92 5.53 -2.86
CA ALA A 60 18.15 6.10 -1.77
C ALA A 60 18.14 5.17 -0.54
N LYS A 61 17.54 5.63 0.56
CA LYS A 61 17.46 4.88 1.83
C LYS A 61 17.01 3.43 1.62
N GLY A 62 17.77 2.50 2.22
CA GLY A 62 17.51 1.07 2.11
C GLY A 62 17.96 0.45 0.79
N GLY A 63 18.93 1.06 0.09
CA GLY A 63 19.47 0.53 -1.17
C GLY A 63 18.53 0.70 -2.36
N ALA A 64 17.59 1.64 -2.29
CA ALA A 64 16.56 1.77 -3.32
C ALA A 64 17.08 2.49 -4.56
N MET A 65 16.92 1.87 -5.73
CA MET A 65 17.20 2.45 -7.04
C MET A 65 16.47 3.80 -7.22
N ILE A 66 17.19 4.82 -7.67
CA ILE A 66 16.66 6.16 -7.93
C ILE A 66 16.26 6.26 -9.40
N ALA A 67 15.14 6.95 -9.67
CA ALA A 67 14.71 7.23 -11.02
C ALA A 67 15.52 8.39 -11.60
N ASN A 68 16.10 8.19 -12.78
CA ASN A 68 16.79 9.20 -13.57
C ASN A 68 16.36 9.10 -15.05
N LYS A 69 16.76 10.06 -15.87
CA LYS A 69 16.38 10.14 -17.28
C LYS A 69 16.66 8.82 -18.01
N GLY A 70 15.64 8.22 -18.62
CA GLY A 70 15.70 6.92 -19.29
C GLY A 70 15.30 5.71 -18.43
N SER A 71 15.09 5.92 -17.12
CA SER A 71 14.43 4.93 -16.26
C SER A 71 12.94 4.80 -16.59
N GLN A 72 12.31 3.72 -16.15
CA GLN A 72 10.92 3.41 -16.47
C GLN A 72 10.22 2.74 -15.29
N TYR A 73 8.91 2.95 -15.15
CA TYR A 73 8.07 1.98 -14.45
C TYR A 73 7.77 0.86 -15.43
N GLY A 74 8.22 -0.36 -15.11
CA GLY A 74 8.37 -1.43 -16.08
C GLY A 74 7.07 -1.96 -16.67
N MET A 75 5.93 -1.69 -16.05
CA MET A 75 4.63 -2.14 -16.53
C MET A 75 3.53 -1.15 -16.13
N SER A 76 2.58 -0.94 -17.05
CA SER A 76 1.32 -0.26 -16.77
C SER A 76 0.13 -1.22 -16.73
N THR A 77 -0.94 -0.83 -16.02
CA THR A 77 -2.16 -1.63 -15.80
C THR A 77 -3.41 -0.75 -15.80
N GLY A 78 -4.61 -1.33 -15.87
CA GLY A 78 -5.90 -0.63 -15.86
C GLY A 78 -6.62 -0.67 -17.22
N ASP A 79 -5.88 -1.02 -18.27
CA ASP A 79 -6.31 -1.14 -19.67
C ASP A 79 -6.46 -2.60 -20.11
N GLU A 80 -6.55 -3.55 -19.17
CA GLU A 80 -6.64 -4.99 -19.40
C GLU A 80 -7.64 -5.45 -20.48
N PRO A 81 -8.84 -4.84 -20.62
CA PRO A 81 -9.78 -5.24 -21.66
C PRO A 81 -9.31 -4.85 -23.09
N GLY A 82 -8.44 -3.85 -23.23
CA GLY A 82 -7.89 -3.36 -24.49
C GLY A 82 -6.74 -4.21 -25.05
N THR A 83 -6.93 -5.53 -25.16
CA THR A 83 -5.84 -6.50 -25.42
C THR A 83 -5.19 -6.39 -26.80
N VAL A 84 -5.84 -5.74 -27.78
CA VAL A 84 -5.27 -5.47 -29.12
C VAL A 84 -4.31 -4.26 -29.09
N GLY A 85 -4.19 -3.63 -27.92
CA GLY A 85 -3.23 -2.58 -27.62
C GLY A 85 -3.73 -1.17 -27.91
N GLY A 86 -2.91 -0.20 -27.53
CA GLY A 86 -3.18 1.22 -27.71
C GLY A 86 -3.41 1.62 -29.16
N VAL A 87 -4.31 2.58 -29.39
CA VAL A 87 -4.58 3.11 -30.75
C VAL A 87 -3.32 3.72 -31.37
N LYS A 88 -2.49 4.38 -30.56
CA LYS A 88 -1.24 5.00 -31.02
C LYS A 88 -0.05 4.07 -30.88
N SER A 89 0.08 3.36 -29.75
CA SER A 89 1.27 2.55 -29.49
C SER A 89 1.23 1.17 -30.14
N ASN A 90 0.03 0.62 -30.44
CA ASN A 90 -0.20 -0.79 -30.78
C ASN A 90 0.32 -1.78 -29.72
N THR A 91 0.52 -1.32 -28.47
CA THR A 91 1.05 -2.16 -27.39
C THR A 91 0.07 -2.31 -26.24
N PHE A 92 0.29 -3.36 -25.44
CA PHE A 92 -0.48 -3.67 -24.24
C PHE A 92 0.46 -3.80 -23.04
N LYS A 93 0.08 -3.20 -21.90
CA LYS A 93 0.82 -3.29 -20.61
C LYS A 93 2.29 -2.88 -20.67
N GLN A 94 2.65 -1.93 -21.52
CA GLN A 94 4.05 -1.51 -21.65
C GLN A 94 4.49 -0.50 -20.60
N ALA A 95 5.80 -0.31 -20.52
CA ALA A 95 6.44 0.59 -19.58
C ALA A 95 6.06 2.07 -19.79
N THR A 96 6.36 2.88 -18.76
CA THR A 96 6.27 4.35 -18.82
C THR A 96 7.60 4.97 -19.23
N ASP A 97 7.58 6.14 -19.86
CA ASP A 97 8.78 6.96 -20.10
C ASP A 97 8.65 8.35 -19.47
N TRP A 98 9.70 8.84 -18.82
CA TRP A 98 9.69 10.21 -18.28
C TRP A 98 9.73 11.26 -19.39
N ILE A 99 8.90 12.28 -19.26
CA ILE A 99 8.86 13.46 -20.13
C ILE A 99 9.71 14.57 -19.52
N LEU A 100 9.56 14.80 -18.21
CA LEU A 100 10.30 15.79 -17.46
C LEU A 100 11.25 15.13 -16.45
N TYR A 101 12.26 15.90 -16.05
CA TYR A 101 13.28 15.53 -15.07
C TYR A 101 13.96 16.81 -14.58
N SER A 102 14.76 16.72 -13.52
CA SER A 102 15.56 17.85 -13.01
C SER A 102 16.42 18.47 -14.11
N PHE A 103 16.54 19.80 -14.15
CA PHE A 103 17.41 20.46 -15.14
C PHE A 103 18.90 20.32 -14.81
N ASN A 104 19.25 20.25 -13.52
CA ASN A 104 20.63 20.39 -13.07
C ASN A 104 21.10 19.30 -12.09
N VAL A 105 20.19 18.64 -11.35
CA VAL A 105 20.57 17.56 -10.44
C VAL A 105 20.59 16.25 -11.20
N LYS A 106 21.74 15.58 -11.16
CA LYS A 106 22.00 14.33 -11.86
C LYS A 106 22.36 13.22 -10.88
N MET A 107 21.95 12.00 -11.20
CA MET A 107 22.31 10.75 -10.55
C MET A 107 22.81 9.81 -11.63
N ASP A 108 24.00 9.24 -11.44
CA ASP A 108 24.71 8.44 -12.45
C ASP A 108 24.87 9.20 -13.78
N GLY A 109 25.19 10.50 -13.70
CA GLY A 109 25.34 11.38 -14.85
C GLY A 109 24.04 11.75 -15.59
N LYS A 110 22.89 11.20 -15.17
CA LYS A 110 21.57 11.42 -15.80
C LYS A 110 20.67 12.25 -14.89
N ASN A 111 19.85 13.12 -15.47
CA ASN A 111 18.95 14.01 -14.72
C ASN A 111 17.99 13.23 -13.81
N ALA A 112 17.87 13.65 -12.55
CA ALA A 112 17.03 12.98 -11.56
C ALA A 112 15.52 13.17 -11.86
N CYS A 113 14.72 12.11 -11.73
CA CYS A 113 13.27 12.17 -11.90
C CYS A 113 12.56 12.42 -10.56
N ARG A 114 11.64 13.38 -10.55
CA ARG A 114 10.98 13.94 -9.36
C ARG A 114 9.50 13.54 -9.34
N HIS A 115 8.84 13.82 -8.22
CA HIS A 115 7.49 13.34 -7.94
C HIS A 115 6.48 13.84 -8.96
N THR A 116 6.53 15.13 -9.31
CA THR A 116 5.59 15.79 -10.25
C THR A 116 6.06 15.78 -11.70
N ASP A 117 7.18 15.10 -12.00
CA ASP A 117 7.65 14.97 -13.37
C ASP A 117 6.68 14.07 -14.18
N LYS A 118 6.33 14.55 -15.37
CA LYS A 118 5.32 13.96 -16.26
C LYS A 118 5.85 12.71 -16.94
N LYS A 119 4.95 11.79 -17.34
CA LYS A 119 5.32 10.53 -17.99
C LYS A 119 4.39 10.16 -19.13
N TYR A 120 4.95 9.52 -20.14
CA TYR A 120 4.18 8.68 -21.05
C TYR A 120 3.85 7.35 -20.40
N HIS A 121 2.74 6.76 -20.79
CA HIS A 121 2.26 5.45 -20.35
C HIS A 121 2.02 4.54 -21.56
N ASN A 122 2.11 3.23 -21.33
CA ASN A 122 1.87 2.17 -22.31
C ASN A 122 2.57 2.44 -23.66
N ASN A 123 3.90 2.61 -23.62
CA ASN A 123 4.71 2.96 -24.77
C ASN A 123 4.18 4.19 -25.54
N LYS A 124 3.90 5.27 -24.79
CA LYS A 124 3.46 6.57 -25.31
C LYS A 124 2.07 6.56 -25.97
N ASN A 125 1.21 5.61 -25.60
CA ASN A 125 -0.20 5.64 -26.00
C ASN A 125 -0.97 6.75 -25.28
N THR A 126 -0.68 6.93 -23.99
CA THR A 126 -1.27 7.99 -23.17
C THR A 126 -0.22 8.69 -22.30
N VAL A 127 -0.64 9.67 -21.51
CA VAL A 127 0.23 10.55 -20.74
C VAL A 127 -0.36 10.84 -19.35
N ASP A 128 0.54 10.89 -18.37
CA ASP A 128 0.35 11.48 -17.07
C ASP A 128 0.99 12.88 -17.05
N LEU A 129 0.12 13.90 -17.03
CA LEU A 129 0.49 15.30 -16.97
C LEU A 129 0.52 15.88 -15.55
N GLN A 130 0.20 15.10 -14.52
CA GLN A 130 0.23 15.54 -13.11
C GLN A 130 1.49 15.03 -12.38
N GLY A 131 2.09 13.95 -12.88
CA GLY A 131 3.15 13.23 -12.21
C GLY A 131 2.58 12.25 -11.17
N ASN A 132 3.46 11.70 -10.33
CA ASN A 132 3.06 10.72 -9.34
C ASN A 132 2.06 11.30 -8.34
N ALA A 133 1.01 10.53 -8.06
CA ALA A 133 0.17 10.68 -6.89
C ALA A 133 0.73 9.84 -5.73
N ASN A 134 0.54 10.30 -4.50
CA ASN A 134 0.71 9.43 -3.34
C ASN A 134 -0.61 8.70 -3.08
N PRO A 135 -0.58 7.41 -2.67
CA PRO A 135 -1.78 6.74 -2.18
C PRO A 135 -2.33 7.54 -0.99
N ALA A 136 -3.66 7.57 -0.88
CA ALA A 136 -4.31 8.15 0.28
C ALA A 136 -3.70 7.56 1.57
N PRO A 137 -3.49 8.37 2.62
CA PRO A 137 -3.00 7.85 3.88
C PRO A 137 -3.98 6.79 4.38
N LEU A 138 -3.46 5.65 4.83
CA LEU A 138 -4.33 4.61 5.37
C LEU A 138 -5.04 5.15 6.63
N PRO A 139 -6.33 4.84 6.83
CA PRO A 139 -7.03 5.15 8.06
C PRO A 139 -6.27 4.63 9.28
N THR A 140 -6.25 5.40 10.38
CA THR A 140 -5.60 5.00 11.63
C THR A 140 -6.64 4.81 12.73
N VAL A 141 -6.65 3.63 13.36
CA VAL A 141 -7.37 3.41 14.62
C VAL A 141 -6.42 3.62 15.79
N VAL A 142 -6.78 4.55 16.68
CA VAL A 142 -5.98 4.91 17.85
C VAL A 142 -6.57 4.27 19.11
N PHE A 143 -5.75 3.58 19.90
CA PHE A 143 -6.10 3.08 21.23
C PHE A 143 -5.31 3.85 22.28
N ASP A 144 -5.98 4.68 23.06
CA ASP A 144 -5.38 5.43 24.16
C ASP A 144 -5.39 4.63 25.47
N SER A 145 -4.34 4.81 26.26
CA SER A 145 -4.14 4.12 27.53
C SER A 145 -5.08 4.58 28.63
N ALA A 146 -5.69 5.76 28.51
CA ALA A 146 -6.70 6.25 29.45
C ALA A 146 -8.02 5.46 29.31
N THR A 147 -8.44 5.18 28.08
CA THR A 147 -9.69 4.44 27.79
C THR A 147 -9.47 2.93 27.74
N PHE A 148 -8.32 2.48 27.27
CA PHE A 148 -8.01 1.05 27.06
C PHE A 148 -6.67 0.64 27.71
N PRO A 149 -6.52 0.76 29.04
CA PRO A 149 -5.24 0.55 29.72
C PRO A 149 -4.67 -0.87 29.54
N ASN A 150 -5.50 -1.90 29.73
CA ASN A 150 -5.04 -3.29 29.64
C ASN A 150 -4.77 -3.69 28.19
N LYS A 151 -5.57 -3.17 27.28
CA LYS A 151 -5.43 -3.36 25.84
C LYS A 151 -4.12 -2.77 25.32
N VAL A 152 -3.86 -1.51 25.64
CA VAL A 152 -2.63 -0.82 25.22
C VAL A 152 -1.41 -1.53 25.78
N ALA A 153 -1.47 -2.00 27.03
CA ALA A 153 -0.40 -2.82 27.61
C ALA A 153 -0.17 -4.14 26.84
N ASN A 154 -1.21 -4.84 26.40
CA ASN A 154 -1.07 -6.04 25.56
C ASN A 154 -0.51 -5.71 24.16
N MET A 155 -1.04 -4.65 23.53
CA MET A 155 -0.65 -4.22 22.19
C MET A 155 0.82 -3.80 22.13
N LYS A 156 1.33 -3.08 23.15
CA LYS A 156 2.75 -2.67 23.27
C LYS A 156 3.73 -3.83 23.04
N LYS A 157 3.37 -5.05 23.45
CA LYS A 157 4.20 -6.26 23.25
C LYS A 157 4.47 -6.57 21.77
N ARG A 158 3.63 -6.09 20.84
CA ARG A 158 3.71 -6.41 19.40
C ARG A 158 3.54 -5.25 18.43
N MET A 159 3.36 -4.01 18.90
CA MET A 159 3.28 -2.83 18.04
C MET A 159 4.58 -2.60 17.24
N GLY A 160 5.74 -2.66 17.91
CA GLY A 160 6.98 -2.12 17.36
C GLY A 160 7.01 -0.59 17.47
N PRO A 161 7.99 0.10 16.86
CA PRO A 161 8.05 1.56 16.89
C PRO A 161 6.92 2.17 16.05
N GLY A 162 6.22 3.17 16.62
CA GLY A 162 5.18 3.93 15.93
C GLY A 162 3.92 3.12 15.62
N LYS A 163 3.38 3.29 14.40
CA LYS A 163 2.12 2.66 13.96
C LYS A 163 2.38 1.25 13.41
N LYS A 164 1.45 0.33 13.65
CA LYS A 164 1.47 -1.02 13.08
C LYS A 164 0.45 -1.17 11.96
N LYS A 165 0.90 -1.51 10.75
CA LYS A 165 0.00 -1.81 9.62
C LYS A 165 -0.65 -3.17 9.83
N LEU A 166 -1.97 -3.21 9.78
CA LEU A 166 -2.75 -4.45 9.72
C LEU A 166 -3.55 -4.50 8.41
N THR A 167 -3.88 -5.70 7.99
CA THR A 167 -4.73 -5.95 6.82
C THR A 167 -5.98 -6.68 7.27
N ARG A 168 -7.16 -6.11 6.98
CA ARG A 168 -8.46 -6.63 7.41
C ARG A 168 -8.68 -8.03 6.86
N GLN A 169 -9.17 -8.92 7.73
CA GLN A 169 -9.62 -10.25 7.40
C GLN A 169 -11.06 -10.40 7.87
N THR A 170 -11.96 -10.73 6.96
CA THR A 170 -13.41 -10.83 7.19
C THR A 170 -13.92 -12.28 7.15
N SER A 171 -13.14 -13.20 6.58
CA SER A 171 -13.49 -14.62 6.54
C SER A 171 -13.59 -15.20 7.96
N ARG A 172 -14.80 -15.65 8.32
CA ARG A 172 -15.08 -16.24 9.64
C ARG A 172 -14.19 -17.45 9.93
N SER A 173 -13.86 -18.25 8.92
CA SER A 173 -12.98 -19.43 9.09
C SER A 173 -11.54 -18.99 9.37
N ALA A 174 -11.02 -18.00 8.62
CA ALA A 174 -9.69 -17.44 8.83
C ALA A 174 -9.55 -16.79 10.21
N ILE A 175 -10.55 -16.00 10.63
CA ILE A 175 -10.58 -15.36 11.95
C ILE A 175 -10.55 -16.40 13.07
N ARG A 176 -11.36 -17.46 12.97
CA ARG A 176 -11.36 -18.56 13.95
C ARG A 176 -10.02 -19.27 14.00
N LYS A 177 -9.39 -19.52 12.84
CA LYS A 177 -8.05 -20.11 12.76
C LYS A 177 -7.01 -19.23 13.46
N ASN A 178 -7.05 -17.92 13.21
CA ASN A 178 -6.17 -16.95 13.85
C ASN A 178 -6.34 -16.95 15.38
N ARG A 179 -7.59 -16.92 15.86
CA ARG A 179 -7.88 -16.96 17.30
C ARG A 179 -7.39 -18.26 17.94
N ARG A 180 -7.68 -19.42 17.33
CA ARG A 180 -7.18 -20.72 17.83
C ARG A 180 -5.66 -20.77 17.89
N ALA A 181 -4.98 -20.19 16.89
CA ALA A 181 -3.53 -20.12 16.87
C ALA A 181 -2.95 -19.18 17.94
N ALA A 182 -3.59 -18.03 18.18
CA ALA A 182 -3.18 -17.09 19.23
C ALA A 182 -3.34 -17.72 20.63
N LEU A 183 -4.51 -18.28 20.90
CA LEU A 183 -4.90 -18.81 22.21
C LEU A 183 -4.31 -20.19 22.53
N LYS A 184 -3.56 -20.82 21.61
CA LYS A 184 -2.93 -22.11 21.86
C LYS A 184 -1.93 -22.00 23.02
N GLY A 185 -2.19 -22.77 24.08
CA GLY A 185 -1.37 -22.80 25.30
C GLY A 185 -1.70 -21.71 26.33
N GLU A 186 -2.68 -20.85 26.06
CA GLU A 186 -3.07 -19.80 26.99
C GLU A 186 -4.05 -20.33 28.04
N LYS A 187 -3.90 -19.90 29.30
CA LYS A 187 -4.86 -20.20 30.35
C LYS A 187 -6.17 -19.46 30.07
N LYS A 188 -7.30 -20.10 30.35
CA LYS A 188 -8.63 -19.46 30.23
C LYS A 188 -8.68 -18.18 31.10
N GLY A 189 -9.41 -17.18 30.62
CA GLY A 189 -9.73 -15.98 31.39
C GLY A 189 -10.41 -16.33 32.72
N LYS A 190 -10.17 -15.49 33.73
CA LYS A 190 -10.87 -15.56 35.02
C LYS A 190 -12.29 -14.98 34.87
N LYS A 191 -13.10 -15.06 35.92
CA LYS A 191 -14.46 -14.48 35.94
C LYS A 191 -14.41 -13.00 35.51
N LYS A 192 -15.29 -12.59 34.59
CA LYS A 192 -15.39 -11.23 34.00
C LYS A 192 -14.18 -10.78 33.16
N THR A 193 -13.28 -11.68 32.76
CA THR A 193 -12.21 -11.35 31.81
C THR A 193 -12.29 -12.16 30.52
N SER A 194 -11.84 -11.57 29.43
CA SER A 194 -11.68 -12.21 28.12
C SER A 194 -10.20 -12.16 27.71
N LEU A 195 -9.75 -13.16 26.96
CA LEU A 195 -8.44 -13.09 26.33
C LEU A 195 -8.53 -12.14 25.13
N ASP A 196 -7.70 -11.11 25.14
CA ASP A 196 -7.44 -10.23 24.00
C ASP A 196 -6.20 -10.71 23.24
N GLU A 197 -6.19 -10.51 21.93
CA GLU A 197 -5.08 -10.85 21.05
C GLU A 197 -4.63 -9.68 20.16
N PHE A 198 -3.32 -9.45 20.11
CA PHE A 198 -2.72 -8.49 19.18
C PHE A 198 -1.47 -9.05 18.47
N PRO A 199 -1.38 -9.02 17.12
CA PRO A 199 -2.38 -8.49 16.16
C PRO A 199 -3.75 -9.17 16.20
N PHE A 200 -4.79 -8.42 15.82
CA PHE A 200 -6.19 -8.87 15.94
C PHE A 200 -6.45 -10.14 15.12
N ALA A 201 -7.31 -11.03 15.61
CA ALA A 201 -7.74 -12.21 14.85
C ALA A 201 -8.43 -11.84 13.52
N SER A 202 -9.06 -10.66 13.45
CA SER A 202 -9.63 -10.02 12.26
C SER A 202 -8.59 -9.32 11.36
N SER A 203 -7.34 -9.76 11.42
CA SER A 203 -6.28 -9.32 10.53
C SER A 203 -5.47 -10.49 9.98
N THR A 204 -4.84 -10.32 8.81
CA THR A 204 -3.96 -11.35 8.23
C THR A 204 -2.70 -11.59 9.07
N GLN A 205 -2.33 -10.63 9.91
CA GLN A 205 -1.20 -10.71 10.84
C GLN A 205 -1.57 -11.35 12.19
N GLY A 206 -2.85 -11.68 12.43
CA GLY A 206 -3.31 -12.32 13.66
C GLY A 206 -2.84 -13.76 13.83
N GLY A 207 -3.00 -14.32 15.04
CA GLY A 207 -2.64 -15.73 15.30
C GLY A 207 -1.14 -15.97 15.35
N LYS A 208 -0.63 -16.94 14.59
CA LYS A 208 0.81 -17.26 14.47
C LYS A 208 1.21 -17.34 12.99
N PRO A 209 1.48 -16.19 12.33
CA PRO A 209 1.88 -16.20 10.93
C PRO A 209 3.24 -16.89 10.73
N PRO A 210 3.49 -17.56 9.59
CA PRO A 210 4.78 -18.16 9.30
C PRO A 210 5.92 -17.15 9.40
N GLY A 211 7.03 -17.53 10.05
CA GLY A 211 8.19 -16.66 10.24
C GLY A 211 7.94 -15.42 11.10
N LYS A 212 6.79 -15.31 11.79
CA LYS A 212 6.46 -14.19 12.69
C LYS A 212 6.11 -14.68 14.10
N PRO A 213 6.36 -13.86 15.14
CA PRO A 213 6.00 -14.22 16.50
C PRO A 213 4.47 -14.39 16.69
N LYS A 214 4.03 -15.40 17.46
CA LYS A 214 2.60 -15.66 17.82
C LYS A 214 1.98 -14.45 18.52
N ALA A 215 0.80 -13.96 18.15
CA ALA A 215 0.11 -12.82 18.76
C ALA A 215 0.25 -12.77 20.29
N ALA A 216 0.41 -11.56 20.83
CA ALA A 216 0.41 -11.32 22.26
C ALA A 216 -1.01 -11.51 22.80
N VAL A 217 -1.12 -12.26 23.90
CA VAL A 217 -2.39 -12.55 24.56
C VAL A 217 -2.34 -12.02 25.98
N ALA A 218 -3.44 -11.41 26.43
CA ALA A 218 -3.63 -10.99 27.81
C ALA A 218 -5.10 -11.12 28.20
N ALA A 219 -5.37 -11.46 29.47
CA ALA A 219 -6.72 -11.38 30.01
C ALA A 219 -7.06 -9.93 30.34
N ILE A 220 -8.11 -9.39 29.73
CA ILE A 220 -8.61 -8.02 29.96
C ILE A 220 -10.08 -8.04 30.41
N PRO A 221 -10.58 -7.00 31.10
CA PRO A 221 -11.98 -6.91 31.47
C PRO A 221 -12.91 -7.06 30.25
N VAL A 222 -14.00 -7.82 30.40
CA VAL A 222 -14.98 -8.02 29.30
C VAL A 222 -15.58 -6.69 28.82
N SER A 223 -15.75 -5.71 29.71
CA SER A 223 -16.19 -4.35 29.34
C SER A 223 -15.23 -3.69 28.36
N GLU A 224 -13.92 -3.75 28.62
CA GLU A 224 -12.87 -3.18 27.75
C GLU A 224 -12.79 -3.93 26.42
N GLN A 225 -12.91 -5.26 26.43
CA GLN A 225 -12.98 -6.09 25.22
C GLN A 225 -14.18 -5.73 24.32
N ASN A 226 -15.35 -5.52 24.92
CA ASN A 226 -16.55 -5.15 24.19
C ASN A 226 -16.45 -3.74 23.59
N ALA A 227 -15.92 -2.78 24.37
CA ALA A 227 -15.67 -1.42 23.91
C ALA A 227 -14.69 -1.40 22.72
N GLN A 228 -13.63 -2.22 22.75
CA GLN A 228 -12.76 -2.42 21.58
C GLN A 228 -13.54 -2.91 20.37
N GLY A 229 -14.38 -3.94 20.55
CA GLY A 229 -15.15 -4.54 19.46
C GLY A 229 -16.02 -3.48 18.75
N GLY A 230 -16.72 -2.66 19.55
CA GLY A 230 -17.50 -1.53 19.05
C GLY A 230 -16.65 -0.48 18.34
N LYS A 231 -15.51 -0.07 18.92
CA LYS A 231 -14.58 0.90 18.33
C LYS A 231 -14.03 0.44 16.99
N LEU A 232 -13.58 -0.82 16.88
CA LEU A 232 -13.09 -1.39 15.62
C LEU A 232 -14.21 -1.49 14.58
N SER A 233 -15.40 -1.97 14.96
CA SER A 233 -16.55 -2.06 14.05
C SER A 233 -16.90 -0.69 13.46
N SER A 234 -17.01 0.33 14.32
CA SER A 234 -17.32 1.71 13.90
C SER A 234 -16.23 2.30 13.02
N PHE A 235 -14.96 2.11 13.40
CA PHE A 235 -13.81 2.54 12.59
C PHE A 235 -13.83 1.92 11.20
N TYR A 236 -14.11 0.63 11.09
CA TYR A 236 -14.16 -0.04 9.80
C TYR A 236 -15.29 0.47 8.91
N GLN A 237 -16.49 0.70 9.48
CA GLN A 237 -17.64 1.22 8.74
C GLN A 237 -17.38 2.66 8.27
N ALA A 238 -16.93 3.54 9.16
CA ALA A 238 -16.68 4.95 8.86
C ALA A 238 -15.59 5.16 7.79
N ASN A 239 -14.67 4.21 7.63
CA ASN A 239 -13.57 4.30 6.67
C ASN A 239 -13.71 3.33 5.48
N GLY A 240 -14.85 2.66 5.33
CA GLY A 240 -15.10 1.73 4.23
C GLY A 240 -14.09 0.57 4.15
N ILE A 241 -13.55 0.10 5.28
CA ILE A 241 -12.48 -0.91 5.31
C ILE A 241 -13.10 -2.32 5.12
N GLY A 242 -12.92 -2.89 3.93
CA GLY A 242 -13.33 -4.23 3.52
C GLY A 242 -12.25 -5.30 3.69
N ASP A 243 -12.48 -6.50 3.15
CA ASP A 243 -11.48 -7.59 3.18
C ASP A 243 -10.24 -7.23 2.37
N GLY A 244 -9.04 -7.50 2.90
CA GLY A 244 -7.79 -7.17 2.22
C GLY A 244 -7.36 -5.70 2.35
N ASP A 245 -8.23 -4.82 2.82
CA ASP A 245 -7.88 -3.41 3.05
C ASP A 245 -6.92 -3.25 4.22
N SER A 246 -6.00 -2.31 4.07
CA SER A 246 -5.00 -2.03 5.09
C SER A 246 -5.35 -0.80 5.92
N TYR A 247 -4.98 -0.82 7.19
CA TYR A 247 -5.14 0.30 8.10
C TYR A 247 -3.99 0.33 9.11
N TRP A 248 -3.78 1.50 9.70
CA TRP A 248 -2.83 1.67 10.80
C TRP A 248 -3.52 1.44 12.13
N VAL A 249 -2.81 0.77 13.02
CA VAL A 249 -3.10 0.77 14.45
C VAL A 249 -2.05 1.63 15.13
N GLU A 250 -2.50 2.48 16.04
CA GLU A 250 -1.68 3.36 16.85
C GLU A 250 -2.10 3.26 18.31
N ILE A 251 -1.14 3.41 19.22
CA ILE A 251 -1.39 3.46 20.66
C ILE A 251 -0.87 4.79 21.21
N THR A 252 -1.59 5.37 22.16
CA THR A 252 -1.24 6.64 22.80
C THR A 252 -1.30 6.57 24.32
#